data_AF-A0A517VIM2-F1
#
_entry.id   AF-A0A517VIM2-F1
#
_cell.length_a   1.000
_cell.length_b   1.000
_cell.length_c   1.000
_cell.angle_alpha   90.00
_cell.angle_beta   90.00
_cell.angle_gamma   90.00
#
_symmetry.space_group_name_H-M   'P 1'
#
loop_
_entity.id
_entity.type
_entity.pdbx_description
1 polymer ?
#
loop_
_entity_poly.entity_id
_entity_poly.type
_entity_poly.pdbx_seq_one_letter_code
_entity_poly.pdbx_strand_id
1 'polypeptide(L)'
;MKLSYLLNGCVMVLVLLTGCEQKENAQINKPFGIPEKIKKEQVGKWEASKARLLRSDKQSAVTINAKRTNYEFSDGSDHFTTPVTAFSDSESGSIWVGPEQSGYLEIEKKILGFRVFGETIVWTESILDHDSKSTLPDITNITNRFEQDVTGGSFYLGTHTANKRRTNLMDINKDSIVFGDGYGSSGGPRPMVSGFQWDKDLLKLSLTDPEKMHEAILWIDVKSGEVKKTEEKPTKLGEKLYQVINAQKGK
;
A
#
# COMPACT_ATOMS: atom_id res chain seq x y z
N MET A 1 -26.86 44.80 46.58
CA MET A 1 -26.54 44.87 45.14
C MET A 1 -25.06 44.55 44.97
N LYS A 2 -24.73 43.34 44.47
CA LYS A 2 -23.60 43.03 43.58
C LYS A 2 -23.30 41.52 43.56
N LEU A 3 -23.26 41.01 42.33
CA LEU A 3 -22.50 39.87 41.81
C LEU A 3 -22.57 38.52 42.54
N SER A 4 -23.44 37.62 42.06
CA SER A 4 -23.08 36.20 41.89
C SER A 4 -24.00 35.41 40.95
N TYR A 5 -24.69 36.06 40.00
CA TYR A 5 -25.52 35.38 38.98
C TYR A 5 -24.92 35.44 37.56
N LEU A 6 -23.61 35.69 37.46
CA LEU A 6 -22.91 35.86 36.17
C LEU A 6 -21.99 34.68 35.82
N LEU A 7 -22.12 33.53 36.50
CA LEU A 7 -21.30 32.34 36.22
C LEU A 7 -22.04 31.13 35.65
N ASN A 8 -23.37 31.18 35.51
CA ASN A 8 -24.14 30.06 34.92
C ASN A 8 -24.66 30.34 33.49
N GLY A 9 -24.31 31.48 32.89
CA GLY A 9 -24.68 31.82 31.51
C GLY A 9 -23.60 31.52 30.45
N CYS A 10 -22.32 31.44 30.84
CA CYS A 10 -21.22 31.25 29.88
C CYS A 10 -20.86 29.78 29.60
N VAL A 11 -21.33 28.83 30.40
CA VAL A 11 -21.03 27.40 30.19
C VAL A 11 -21.98 26.76 29.18
N MET A 12 -23.18 27.31 28.96
CA MET A 12 -24.15 26.79 27.99
C MET A 12 -24.05 27.37 26.56
N VAL A 13 -23.20 28.38 26.33
CA VAL A 13 -22.92 28.87 24.96
C VAL A 13 -21.64 28.26 24.40
N LEU A 14 -20.73 27.76 25.24
CA LEU A 14 -19.53 27.07 24.78
C LEU A 14 -19.80 25.63 24.29
N VAL A 15 -20.94 25.04 24.65
CA VAL A 15 -21.34 23.67 24.22
C VAL A 15 -22.10 23.69 22.88
N LEU A 16 -22.49 24.86 22.37
CA LEU A 16 -23.20 25.01 21.09
C LEU A 16 -22.34 25.54 19.94
N LEU A 17 -21.06 25.84 20.17
CA LEU A 17 -20.11 26.31 19.15
C LEU A 17 -18.95 25.35 18.85
N THR A 18 -18.88 24.20 19.51
CA THR A 18 -17.89 23.15 19.19
C THR A 18 -18.48 22.00 18.34
N GLY A 19 -19.72 22.15 17.89
CA GLY A 19 -20.47 21.13 17.14
C GLY A 19 -20.48 21.26 15.61
N CYS A 20 -19.95 22.33 15.04
CA CYS A 20 -19.97 22.58 13.60
C CYS A 20 -18.64 23.19 13.14
N GLU A 21 -17.57 22.40 13.06
CA GLU A 21 -16.42 22.71 12.19
C GLU A 21 -15.40 21.55 12.18
N GLN A 22 -15.85 20.31 11.93
CA GLN A 22 -14.90 19.23 11.62
C GLN A 22 -15.50 18.06 10.84
N LYS A 23 -16.35 18.33 9.84
CA LYS A 23 -16.84 17.30 8.91
C LYS A 23 -16.68 17.60 7.41
N GLU A 24 -16.07 18.71 7.02
CA GLU A 24 -16.07 19.10 5.59
C GLU A 24 -14.71 19.08 4.87
N ASN A 25 -13.60 18.74 5.52
CA ASN A 25 -12.28 18.74 4.86
C ASN A 25 -11.66 17.36 4.58
N ALA A 26 -12.41 16.26 4.73
CA ALA A 26 -11.91 14.92 4.38
C ALA A 26 -12.24 14.47 2.94
N GLN A 27 -12.91 15.31 2.14
CA GLN A 27 -13.44 14.95 0.82
C GLN A 27 -12.69 15.56 -0.38
N ILE A 28 -11.68 16.40 -0.14
CA ILE A 28 -11.08 17.24 -1.22
C ILE A 28 -10.24 16.44 -2.23
N ASN A 29 -9.90 15.17 -1.98
CA ASN A 29 -9.03 14.39 -2.90
C ASN A 29 -9.53 12.95 -3.17
N LYS A 30 -10.85 12.74 -3.29
CA LYS A 30 -11.40 11.44 -3.72
C LYS A 30 -11.97 11.58 -5.14
N PRO A 31 -11.49 10.80 -6.13
CA PRO A 31 -12.04 10.89 -7.50
C PRO A 31 -13.53 10.54 -7.61
N PHE A 32 -14.16 9.95 -6.58
CA PHE A 32 -15.60 9.67 -6.59
C PHE A 32 -16.28 10.05 -5.27
N GLY A 33 -17.47 10.65 -5.36
CA GLY A 33 -18.24 11.13 -4.21
C GLY A 33 -19.25 10.14 -3.63
N ILE A 34 -19.75 9.17 -4.41
CA ILE A 34 -20.85 8.26 -4.03
C ILE A 34 -20.57 6.81 -4.47
N PRO A 35 -20.21 5.89 -3.55
CA PRO A 35 -19.82 4.51 -3.88
C PRO A 35 -20.85 3.72 -4.69
N GLU A 36 -22.14 3.90 -4.43
CA GLU A 36 -23.24 3.17 -5.08
C GLU A 36 -23.37 3.51 -6.57
N LYS A 37 -22.85 4.68 -6.99
CA LYS A 37 -22.84 5.11 -8.39
C LYS A 37 -21.62 4.62 -9.16
N ILE A 38 -20.60 4.12 -8.47
CA ILE A 38 -19.35 3.68 -9.09
C ILE A 38 -19.58 2.36 -9.80
N LYS A 39 -19.48 2.39 -11.13
CA LYS A 39 -19.44 1.23 -12.01
C LYS A 39 -18.00 0.71 -12.09
N LYS A 40 -17.87 -0.60 -12.28
CA LYS A 40 -16.61 -1.30 -12.54
C LYS A 40 -16.71 -1.92 -13.92
N GLU A 41 -15.74 -1.62 -14.79
CA GLU A 41 -15.65 -2.19 -16.12
C GLU A 41 -14.25 -2.78 -16.35
N GLN A 42 -14.19 -3.99 -16.89
CA GLN A 42 -12.93 -4.62 -17.27
C GLN A 42 -12.44 -4.07 -18.61
N VAL A 43 -11.30 -3.37 -18.63
CA VAL A 43 -10.79 -2.63 -19.80
C VAL A 43 -9.75 -3.41 -20.63
N GLY A 44 -9.63 -4.71 -20.39
CA GLY A 44 -8.69 -5.61 -21.08
C GLY A 44 -8.93 -7.05 -20.68
N LYS A 45 -8.39 -8.03 -21.40
CA LYS A 45 -8.55 -9.44 -20.98
C LYS A 45 -7.67 -9.74 -19.77
N TRP A 46 -7.95 -10.86 -19.10
CA TRP A 46 -7.04 -11.41 -18.12
C TRP A 46 -5.82 -12.01 -18.82
N GLU A 47 -4.64 -11.51 -18.49
CA GLU A 47 -3.37 -11.91 -19.08
C GLU A 47 -2.51 -12.63 -18.03
N ALA A 48 -1.65 -13.55 -18.49
CA ALA A 48 -0.70 -14.21 -17.62
C ALA A 48 0.31 -13.19 -17.05
N SER A 49 0.59 -13.30 -15.75
CA SER A 49 1.52 -12.43 -15.03
C SER A 49 2.28 -13.24 -13.96
N LYS A 50 3.14 -12.56 -13.21
CA LYS A 50 3.90 -13.10 -12.09
C LYS A 50 3.72 -12.22 -10.86
N ALA A 51 3.71 -12.84 -9.68
CA ALA A 51 3.67 -12.15 -8.40
C ALA A 51 4.80 -12.66 -7.50
N ARG A 52 5.33 -11.80 -6.62
CA ARG A 52 6.29 -12.19 -5.59
C ARG A 52 5.55 -12.43 -4.28
N LEU A 53 5.52 -13.67 -3.81
CA LEU A 53 4.85 -14.08 -2.59
C LEU A 53 5.87 -14.54 -1.55
N LEU A 54 5.81 -13.97 -0.35
CA LEU A 54 6.53 -14.46 0.83
C LEU A 54 5.58 -15.32 1.66
N ARG A 55 5.83 -16.62 1.70
CA ARG A 55 5.02 -17.59 2.46
C ARG A 55 5.37 -17.55 3.94
N SER A 56 4.43 -17.97 4.78
CA SER A 56 4.59 -17.96 6.24
C SER A 56 5.70 -18.90 6.74
N ASP A 57 5.95 -20.00 6.02
CA ASP A 57 6.94 -21.03 6.37
C ASP A 57 8.26 -20.93 5.59
N LYS A 58 8.40 -19.96 4.67
CA LYS A 58 9.60 -19.78 3.82
C LYS A 58 10.33 -18.51 4.16
N GLN A 59 11.65 -18.60 4.28
CA GLN A 59 12.46 -17.42 4.55
C GLN A 59 12.38 -16.37 3.43
N SER A 60 12.44 -16.77 2.16
CA SER A 60 12.53 -15.83 1.03
C SER A 60 11.28 -15.86 0.14
N ALA A 61 10.97 -14.71 -0.47
CA ALA A 61 9.87 -14.60 -1.41
C ALA A 61 10.12 -15.42 -2.69
N VAL A 62 9.05 -16.03 -3.20
CA VAL A 62 9.05 -16.83 -4.43
C VAL A 62 8.21 -16.16 -5.51
N THR A 63 8.55 -16.42 -6.77
CA THR A 63 7.76 -15.95 -7.91
C THR A 63 6.70 -17.00 -8.25
N ILE A 64 5.43 -16.61 -8.20
CA ILE A 64 4.29 -17.46 -8.51
C ILE A 64 3.57 -16.99 -9.78
N ASN A 65 2.80 -17.88 -10.39
CA ASN A 65 1.92 -17.54 -11.51
C ASN A 65 0.73 -16.71 -11.02
N ALA A 66 0.39 -15.69 -11.79
CA ALA A 66 -0.78 -14.84 -11.54
C ALA A 66 -1.50 -14.53 -12.86
N LYS A 67 -2.68 -13.95 -12.77
CA LYS A 67 -3.29 -13.20 -13.86
C LYS A 67 -3.39 -11.72 -13.49
N ARG A 68 -3.32 -10.86 -14.51
CA ARG A 68 -3.45 -9.41 -14.38
C ARG A 68 -4.46 -8.91 -15.39
N THR A 69 -5.21 -7.87 -15.03
CA THR A 69 -6.02 -7.10 -15.95
C THR A 69 -6.17 -5.66 -15.44
N ASN A 70 -6.84 -4.80 -16.19
CA ASN A 70 -7.15 -3.43 -15.78
C ASN A 70 -8.66 -3.26 -15.65
N TYR A 71 -9.08 -2.55 -14.60
CA TYR A 71 -10.46 -2.14 -14.43
C TYR A 71 -10.55 -0.62 -14.39
N GLU A 72 -11.59 -0.09 -15.02
CA GLU A 72 -11.99 1.29 -14.92
C GLU A 72 -13.15 1.40 -13.92
N PHE A 73 -13.04 2.40 -13.06
CA PHE A 73 -14.12 2.89 -12.23
C PHE A 73 -14.70 4.14 -12.86
N SER A 74 -16.03 4.26 -12.88
CA SER A 74 -16.69 5.48 -13.31
C SER A 74 -17.98 5.73 -12.53
N ASP A 75 -18.23 6.98 -12.17
CA ASP A 75 -19.53 7.45 -11.65
C ASP A 75 -20.38 8.18 -12.70
N GLY A 76 -19.92 8.18 -13.96
CA GLY A 76 -20.51 8.87 -15.10
C GLY A 76 -19.91 10.24 -15.40
N SER A 77 -19.13 10.81 -14.48
CA SER A 77 -18.39 12.08 -14.66
C SER A 77 -16.89 11.88 -14.68
N ASP A 78 -16.39 11.11 -13.72
CA ASP A 78 -14.96 10.83 -13.56
C ASP A 78 -14.66 9.38 -13.91
N HIS A 79 -13.39 9.14 -14.25
CA HIS A 79 -12.87 7.82 -14.58
C HIS A 79 -11.54 7.58 -13.86
N PHE A 80 -11.36 6.39 -13.30
CA PHE A 80 -10.11 5.98 -12.64
C PHE A 80 -9.79 4.53 -13.00
N THR A 81 -8.62 4.30 -13.58
CA THR A 81 -8.19 2.96 -13.97
C THR A 81 -7.21 2.39 -12.95
N THR A 82 -7.47 1.17 -12.49
CA THR A 82 -6.57 0.43 -11.61
C THR A 82 -6.22 -0.94 -12.20
N PRO A 83 -4.94 -1.35 -12.17
CA PRO A 83 -4.57 -2.72 -12.44
C PRO A 83 -5.02 -3.62 -11.29
N VAL A 84 -5.51 -4.80 -11.63
CA VAL A 84 -5.89 -5.88 -10.71
C VAL A 84 -5.01 -7.09 -10.96
N THR A 85 -4.56 -7.71 -9.89
CA THR A 85 -3.85 -8.99 -9.92
C THR A 85 -4.69 -10.02 -9.19
N ALA A 86 -4.77 -11.23 -9.75
CA ALA A 86 -5.41 -12.39 -9.15
C ALA A 86 -4.46 -13.59 -9.18
N PHE A 87 -4.32 -14.28 -8.07
CA PHE A 87 -3.60 -15.55 -8.01
C PHE A 87 -4.11 -16.39 -6.85
N SER A 88 -3.70 -17.63 -6.83
CA SER A 88 -3.74 -18.44 -5.63
C SER A 88 -2.41 -19.11 -5.39
N ASP A 89 -2.05 -19.24 -4.13
CA ASP A 89 -0.98 -20.12 -3.72
C ASP A 89 -1.49 -21.56 -3.66
N SER A 90 -0.89 -22.45 -4.45
CA SER A 90 -1.31 -23.86 -4.52
C SER A 90 -0.91 -24.66 -3.28
N GLU A 91 0.08 -24.20 -2.52
CA GLU A 91 0.55 -24.88 -1.31
C GLU A 91 -0.41 -24.67 -0.13
N SER A 92 -0.89 -23.44 0.05
CA SER A 92 -1.79 -23.08 1.16
C SER A 92 -3.27 -22.98 0.78
N GLY A 93 -3.58 -22.80 -0.51
CA GLY A 93 -4.92 -22.41 -0.97
C GLY A 93 -5.28 -20.94 -0.69
N SER A 94 -4.33 -20.15 -0.17
CA SER A 94 -4.54 -18.71 0.07
C SER A 94 -4.70 -17.97 -1.26
N ILE A 95 -5.75 -17.15 -1.37
CA ILE A 95 -6.06 -16.41 -2.59
C ILE A 95 -5.69 -14.94 -2.44
N TRP A 96 -5.31 -14.33 -3.55
CA TRP A 96 -5.27 -12.89 -3.71
C TRP A 96 -6.13 -12.49 -4.89
N VAL A 97 -7.01 -11.52 -4.68
CA VAL A 97 -7.51 -10.67 -5.75
C VAL A 97 -7.64 -9.24 -5.23
N GLY A 98 -7.09 -8.30 -5.98
CA GLY A 98 -7.05 -6.91 -5.56
C GLY A 98 -6.16 -6.05 -6.45
N PRO A 99 -6.00 -4.76 -6.11
CA PRO A 99 -5.11 -3.89 -6.85
C PRO A 99 -3.69 -4.48 -6.89
N GLU A 100 -2.98 -4.30 -7.99
CA GLU A 100 -1.58 -4.76 -8.12
C GLU A 100 -0.70 -4.22 -6.97
N GLN A 101 0.23 -5.00 -6.44
CA GLN A 101 1.05 -4.63 -5.28
C GLN A 101 2.55 -4.74 -5.61
N SER A 102 3.39 -4.16 -4.76
CA SER A 102 4.85 -4.31 -4.86
C SER A 102 5.30 -5.69 -4.39
N GLY A 103 4.59 -6.31 -3.46
CA GLY A 103 4.78 -7.68 -3.02
C GLY A 103 3.60 -8.19 -2.19
N TYR A 104 3.62 -9.50 -1.92
CA TYR A 104 2.54 -10.19 -1.23
C TYR A 104 3.11 -11.05 -0.10
N LEU A 105 2.40 -11.08 1.03
CA LEU A 105 2.74 -11.84 2.22
C LEU A 105 1.60 -12.80 2.52
N GLU A 106 1.91 -14.04 2.81
CA GLU A 106 0.95 -14.95 3.42
C GLU A 106 0.88 -14.68 4.93
N ILE A 107 -0.33 -14.44 5.43
CA ILE A 107 -0.64 -14.27 6.86
C ILE A 107 -1.83 -15.13 7.21
N GLU A 108 -1.85 -15.84 8.34
CA GLU A 108 -3.04 -16.51 8.92
C GLU A 108 -4.11 -17.04 7.90
N LYS A 109 -3.68 -17.71 6.81
CA LYS A 109 -4.49 -18.25 5.69
C LYS A 109 -5.17 -17.21 4.76
N LYS A 110 -4.58 -16.03 4.66
CA LYS A 110 -4.94 -14.92 3.78
C LYS A 110 -3.67 -14.40 3.11
N ILE A 111 -3.86 -13.60 2.06
CA ILE A 111 -2.78 -12.83 1.45
C ILE A 111 -2.93 -11.36 1.81
N LEU A 112 -1.83 -10.79 2.33
CA LEU A 112 -1.65 -9.36 2.56
C LEU A 112 -0.70 -8.80 1.50
N GLY A 113 -1.23 -7.94 0.65
CA GLY A 113 -0.46 -7.15 -0.30
C GLY A 113 0.16 -5.90 0.35
N PHE A 114 1.33 -5.50 -0.13
CA PHE A 114 1.92 -4.22 0.24
C PHE A 114 2.38 -3.46 -1.00
N ARG A 115 2.12 -2.14 -1.00
CA ARG A 115 2.60 -1.23 -2.03
C ARG A 115 3.35 -0.08 -1.40
N VAL A 116 4.52 0.21 -1.94
CA VAL A 116 5.35 1.34 -1.50
C VAL A 116 5.05 2.55 -2.38
N PHE A 117 4.75 3.68 -1.76
CA PHE A 117 4.46 4.97 -2.40
C PHE A 117 5.20 6.08 -1.67
N GLY A 118 6.31 6.55 -2.24
CA GLY A 118 7.16 7.54 -1.58
C GLY A 118 7.49 7.10 -0.16
N GLU A 119 7.11 7.93 0.80
CA GLU A 119 7.29 7.73 2.23
C GLU A 119 6.30 6.76 2.91
N THR A 120 5.39 6.11 2.19
CA THR A 120 4.36 5.27 2.81
C THR A 120 4.34 3.85 2.25
N ILE A 121 4.22 2.87 3.13
CA ILE A 121 3.80 1.51 2.76
C ILE A 121 2.31 1.37 3.05
N VAL A 122 1.55 1.04 2.01
CA VAL A 122 0.11 0.78 2.09
C VAL A 122 -0.12 -0.72 2.12
N TRP A 123 -0.76 -1.21 3.17
CA TRP A 123 -1.11 -2.62 3.35
C TRP A 123 -2.55 -2.87 2.92
N THR A 124 -2.76 -3.92 2.12
CA THR A 124 -4.07 -4.24 1.53
C THR A 124 -4.32 -5.74 1.69
N GLU A 125 -5.46 -6.13 2.25
CA GLU A 125 -5.89 -7.54 2.22
C GLU A 125 -6.55 -7.88 0.89
N SER A 126 -6.60 -9.18 0.55
CA SER A 126 -7.37 -9.66 -0.59
C SER A 126 -8.83 -9.23 -0.47
N ILE A 127 -9.42 -8.80 -1.58
CA ILE A 127 -10.83 -8.36 -1.63
C ILE A 127 -11.78 -9.53 -1.41
N LEU A 128 -11.40 -10.71 -1.92
CA LEU A 128 -12.13 -11.94 -1.66
C LEU A 128 -11.53 -12.64 -0.46
N ASP A 129 -12.40 -13.03 0.47
CA ASP A 129 -12.06 -13.96 1.54
C ASP A 129 -11.84 -15.38 0.98
N HIS A 130 -10.96 -16.10 1.67
CA HIS A 130 -10.72 -17.52 1.42
C HIS A 130 -11.99 -18.33 1.73
N ASP A 131 -12.47 -19.10 0.76
CA ASP A 131 -13.59 -20.03 0.95
C ASP A 131 -13.04 -21.43 1.27
N SER A 132 -13.10 -21.81 2.54
CA SER A 132 -12.68 -23.13 3.03
C SER A 132 -13.43 -24.32 2.41
N LYS A 133 -14.58 -24.09 1.79
CA LYS A 133 -15.38 -25.12 1.09
C LYS A 133 -15.04 -25.19 -0.40
N SER A 134 -14.33 -24.21 -0.94
CA SER A 134 -13.89 -24.22 -2.32
C SER A 134 -12.72 -25.18 -2.48
N THR A 135 -12.91 -26.20 -3.32
CA THR A 135 -11.88 -27.19 -3.64
C THR A 135 -10.81 -26.67 -4.61
N LEU A 136 -10.94 -25.42 -5.07
CA LEU A 136 -10.12 -24.91 -6.17
C LEU A 136 -9.57 -23.52 -5.87
N PRO A 137 -8.24 -23.41 -5.70
CA PRO A 137 -7.53 -22.19 -5.97
C PRO A 137 -7.31 -22.00 -7.49
N ASP A 138 -8.33 -22.25 -8.32
CA ASP A 138 -8.25 -21.99 -9.76
C ASP A 138 -8.45 -20.50 -10.02
N ILE A 139 -7.45 -19.87 -10.64
CA ILE A 139 -7.49 -18.47 -11.02
C ILE A 139 -8.74 -18.13 -11.85
N THR A 140 -9.24 -19.04 -12.69
CA THR A 140 -10.48 -18.79 -13.45
C THR A 140 -11.70 -18.62 -12.54
N ASN A 141 -11.81 -19.44 -11.50
CA ASN A 141 -12.87 -19.31 -10.51
C ASN A 141 -12.71 -18.05 -9.65
N ILE A 142 -11.47 -17.69 -9.30
CA ILE A 142 -11.18 -16.45 -8.56
C ILE A 142 -11.62 -15.23 -9.36
N THR A 143 -11.31 -15.17 -10.65
CA THR A 143 -11.72 -14.05 -11.50
C THR A 143 -13.24 -13.99 -11.67
N ASN A 144 -13.91 -15.14 -11.80
CA ASN A 144 -15.38 -15.18 -11.90
C ASN A 144 -16.06 -14.68 -10.62
N ARG A 145 -15.57 -15.11 -9.44
CA ARG A 145 -16.06 -14.61 -8.15
C ARG A 145 -15.84 -13.10 -8.01
N PHE A 146 -14.70 -12.59 -8.45
CA PHE A 146 -14.45 -11.16 -8.44
C PHE A 146 -15.47 -10.39 -9.29
N GLU A 147 -15.88 -10.93 -10.43
CA GLU A 147 -16.93 -10.29 -11.25
C GLU A 147 -18.31 -10.35 -10.63
N GLN A 148 -18.66 -11.47 -10.00
CA GLN A 148 -19.99 -11.70 -9.45
C GLN A 148 -20.19 -10.99 -8.10
N ASP A 149 -19.19 -11.06 -7.23
CA ASP A 149 -19.35 -10.71 -5.81
C ASP A 149 -18.90 -9.27 -5.51
N VAL A 150 -18.10 -8.64 -6.38
CA VAL A 150 -17.46 -7.34 -6.10
C VAL A 150 -18.02 -6.22 -6.98
N THR A 151 -18.74 -5.30 -6.34
CA THR A 151 -19.28 -4.08 -6.98
C THR A 151 -18.19 -3.02 -7.22
N GLY A 152 -18.46 -2.03 -8.09
CA GLY A 152 -17.52 -0.92 -8.30
C GLY A 152 -17.28 -0.08 -7.05
N GLY A 153 -18.33 0.20 -6.27
CA GLY A 153 -18.20 0.89 -4.99
C GLY A 153 -17.33 0.14 -3.98
N SER A 154 -17.61 -1.15 -3.75
CA SER A 154 -16.82 -1.97 -2.81
C SER A 154 -15.37 -2.13 -3.26
N PHE A 155 -15.14 -2.30 -4.56
CA PHE A 155 -13.79 -2.38 -5.12
C PHE A 155 -13.04 -1.04 -4.99
N TYR A 156 -13.68 0.08 -5.31
CA TYR A 156 -13.07 1.41 -5.15
C TYR A 156 -12.68 1.66 -3.68
N LEU A 157 -13.58 1.36 -2.74
CA LEU A 157 -13.29 1.49 -1.31
C LEU A 157 -12.13 0.59 -0.87
N GLY A 158 -12.05 -0.64 -1.39
CA GLY A 158 -10.95 -1.58 -1.14
C GLY A 158 -9.62 -1.21 -1.81
N THR A 159 -9.64 -0.37 -2.86
CA THR A 159 -8.42 0.13 -3.51
C THR A 159 -7.91 1.41 -2.89
N HIS A 160 -8.81 2.23 -2.35
CA HIS A 160 -8.50 3.57 -1.88
C HIS A 160 -7.59 3.58 -0.65
N THR A 161 -6.45 4.27 -0.76
CA THR A 161 -5.40 4.33 0.27
C THR A 161 -5.87 4.87 1.62
N ALA A 162 -6.93 5.70 1.66
CA ALA A 162 -7.50 6.24 2.90
C ALA A 162 -8.09 5.17 3.82
N ASN A 163 -8.51 4.03 3.26
CA ASN A 163 -9.17 2.96 4.01
C ASN A 163 -8.20 1.85 4.44
N LYS A 164 -6.89 2.10 4.30
CA LYS A 164 -5.86 1.07 4.43
C LYS A 164 -4.92 1.39 5.56
N ARG A 165 -4.38 0.34 6.18
CA ARG A 165 -3.29 0.47 7.14
C ARG A 165 -2.05 1.02 6.43
N ARG A 166 -1.36 1.93 7.08
CA ARG A 166 -0.17 2.61 6.56
C ARG A 166 0.99 2.47 7.52
N THR A 167 2.18 2.29 6.97
CA THR A 167 3.45 2.49 7.68
C THR A 167 4.09 3.75 7.11
N ASN A 168 4.26 4.77 7.95
CA ASN A 168 4.97 6.00 7.57
C ASN A 168 6.47 5.77 7.69
N LEU A 169 7.19 6.04 6.60
CA LEU A 169 8.64 5.90 6.51
C LEU A 169 9.38 7.20 6.88
N MET A 170 8.74 8.37 6.73
CA MET A 170 9.34 9.65 7.08
C MET A 170 9.61 9.81 8.57
N ASP A 171 8.76 9.24 9.43
CA ASP A 171 8.95 9.29 10.88
C ASP A 171 10.17 8.47 11.34
N ILE A 172 10.72 7.64 10.46
CA ILE A 172 11.83 6.74 10.76
C ILE A 172 13.18 7.37 10.44
N ASN A 173 13.31 7.99 9.26
CA ASN A 173 14.53 8.67 8.83
C ASN A 173 14.21 9.79 7.84
N LYS A 174 14.19 11.04 8.33
CA LYS A 174 13.92 12.24 7.53
C LYS A 174 15.02 12.54 6.51
N ASP A 175 16.24 12.08 6.77
CA ASP A 175 17.41 12.31 5.91
C ASP A 175 17.65 11.15 4.93
N SER A 176 16.71 10.22 4.81
CA SER A 176 16.80 9.07 3.90
C SER A 176 16.87 9.54 2.45
N ILE A 177 17.87 9.07 1.70
CA ILE A 177 18.00 9.33 0.27
C ILE A 177 17.00 8.47 -0.51
N VAL A 178 16.66 7.29 0.02
CA VAL A 178 15.80 6.30 -0.65
C VAL A 178 14.31 6.65 -0.56
N PHE A 179 13.86 7.21 0.57
CA PHE A 179 12.43 7.46 0.82
C PHE A 179 12.13 8.77 1.57
N GLY A 180 13.13 9.58 1.91
CA GLY A 180 12.95 10.96 2.37
C GLY A 180 13.02 11.97 1.20
N ASP A 181 12.83 13.26 1.50
CA ASP A 181 12.73 14.36 0.51
C ASP A 181 14.05 14.73 -0.21
N GLY A 182 14.92 13.74 -0.48
CA GLY A 182 16.22 13.91 -1.11
C GLY A 182 16.20 14.94 -2.27
N TYR A 183 16.98 16.01 -2.09
CA TYR A 183 17.19 17.15 -2.99
C TYR A 183 15.92 17.73 -3.68
N GLY A 184 14.93 18.16 -2.90
CA GLY A 184 14.08 19.30 -3.27
C GLY A 184 13.23 19.17 -4.54
N SER A 185 12.87 17.95 -4.96
CA SER A 185 12.00 17.76 -6.12
C SER A 185 10.52 17.65 -5.73
N SER A 186 9.65 18.27 -6.52
CA SER A 186 8.18 18.21 -6.39
C SER A 186 7.57 16.84 -6.72
N GLY A 187 8.39 15.80 -6.91
CA GLY A 187 7.98 14.45 -7.29
C GLY A 187 8.16 13.39 -6.22
N GLY A 188 8.86 13.71 -5.12
CA GLY A 188 9.24 12.78 -4.05
C GLY A 188 10.08 11.58 -4.53
N PRO A 189 10.79 10.89 -3.62
CA PRO A 189 11.41 9.62 -3.95
C PRO A 189 10.33 8.60 -4.37
N ARG A 190 10.67 7.70 -5.30
CA ARG A 190 9.82 6.55 -5.66
C ARG A 190 10.57 5.27 -5.37
N PRO A 191 10.71 4.89 -4.08
CA PRO A 191 11.47 3.70 -3.70
C PRO A 191 10.93 2.47 -4.42
N MET A 192 11.84 1.69 -4.97
CA MET A 192 11.55 0.45 -5.68
C MET A 192 11.86 -0.74 -4.77
N VAL A 193 10.93 -1.69 -4.67
CA VAL A 193 11.16 -2.94 -3.92
C VAL A 193 12.17 -3.81 -4.67
N SER A 194 13.36 -3.98 -4.10
CA SER A 194 14.40 -4.85 -4.65
C SER A 194 14.30 -6.27 -4.07
N GLY A 195 13.96 -6.39 -2.79
CA GLY A 195 13.91 -7.68 -2.09
C GLY A 195 13.00 -7.65 -0.87
N PHE A 196 12.47 -8.81 -0.49
CA PHE A 196 11.82 -8.98 0.80
C PHE A 196 11.85 -10.44 1.23
N GLN A 197 11.99 -10.64 2.54
CA GLN A 197 12.14 -11.95 3.18
C GLN A 197 11.75 -11.86 4.66
N TRP A 198 11.51 -13.00 5.30
CA TRP A 198 11.41 -13.06 6.76
C TRP A 198 12.80 -13.05 7.39
N ASP A 199 12.94 -12.26 8.44
CA ASP A 199 14.08 -12.29 9.35
C ASP A 199 13.52 -12.42 10.77
N LYS A 200 13.50 -13.66 11.28
CA LYS A 200 12.68 -14.07 12.43
C LYS A 200 11.22 -13.71 12.17
N ASP A 201 10.57 -12.97 13.09
CA ASP A 201 9.17 -12.58 12.98
C ASP A 201 8.96 -11.21 12.28
N LEU A 202 10.01 -10.64 11.70
CA LEU A 202 9.97 -9.33 11.02
C LEU A 202 10.11 -9.48 9.51
N LEU A 203 9.36 -8.67 8.77
CA LEU A 203 9.57 -8.50 7.34
C LEU A 203 10.83 -7.67 7.13
N LYS A 204 11.87 -8.29 6.55
CA LYS A 204 13.04 -7.57 6.04
C LYS A 204 12.76 -7.13 4.61
N LEU A 205 12.56 -5.84 4.39
CA LEU A 205 12.23 -5.22 3.12
C LEU A 205 13.41 -4.38 2.61
N SER A 206 13.93 -4.72 1.43
CA SER A 206 14.93 -3.93 0.73
C SER A 206 14.27 -3.01 -0.30
N LEU A 207 14.59 -1.73 -0.22
CA LEU A 207 14.16 -0.66 -1.10
C LEU A 207 15.39 -0.02 -1.76
N THR A 208 15.28 0.35 -3.02
CA THR A 208 16.30 1.15 -3.71
C THR A 208 15.69 2.44 -4.23
N ASP A 209 16.49 3.50 -4.30
CA ASP A 209 16.08 4.70 -5.03
C ASP A 209 15.95 4.40 -6.55
N PRO A 210 15.27 5.26 -7.33
CA PRO A 210 15.10 5.06 -8.77
C PRO A 210 16.41 4.93 -9.57
N GLU A 211 17.48 5.62 -9.13
CA GLU A 211 18.80 5.57 -9.77
C GLU A 211 19.62 4.36 -9.30
N LYS A 212 19.11 3.63 -8.30
CA LYS A 212 19.73 2.44 -7.70
C LYS A 212 21.11 2.73 -7.12
N MET A 213 21.35 3.95 -6.65
CA MET A 213 22.60 4.36 -6.02
C MET A 213 22.63 4.06 -4.52
N HIS A 214 21.46 4.02 -3.88
CA HIS A 214 21.28 3.77 -2.45
C HIS A 214 20.28 2.63 -2.24
N GLU A 215 20.52 1.85 -1.20
CA GLU A 215 19.61 0.82 -0.71
C GLU A 215 19.27 1.12 0.75
N ALA A 216 17.99 1.05 1.07
CA ALA A 216 17.49 1.03 2.43
C ALA A 216 16.91 -0.35 2.74
N ILE A 217 17.23 -0.87 3.91
CA ILE A 217 16.73 -2.15 4.43
C ILE A 217 15.92 -1.84 5.68
N LEU A 218 14.65 -2.24 5.68
CA LEU A 218 13.70 -2.03 6.76
C LEU A 218 13.36 -3.37 7.41
N TRP A 219 13.27 -3.43 8.74
CA TRP A 219 12.70 -4.56 9.48
C TRP A 219 11.37 -4.14 10.07
N ILE A 220 10.29 -4.72 9.58
CA ILE A 220 8.92 -4.28 9.86
C ILE A 220 8.18 -5.38 10.61
N ASP A 221 7.58 -5.02 11.74
CA ASP A 221 6.57 -5.86 12.37
C ASP A 221 5.28 -5.72 11.56
N VAL A 222 4.91 -6.77 10.85
CA VAL A 222 3.76 -6.76 9.94
C VAL A 222 2.44 -6.66 10.70
N LYS A 223 2.36 -7.01 11.99
CA LYS A 223 1.10 -6.90 12.76
C LYS A 223 0.86 -5.45 13.19
N SER A 224 1.85 -4.82 13.82
CA SER A 224 1.76 -3.44 14.27
C SER A 224 1.95 -2.41 13.15
N GLY A 225 2.63 -2.79 12.07
CA GLY A 225 3.08 -1.88 11.02
C GLY A 225 4.30 -1.04 11.41
N GLU A 226 4.89 -1.29 12.58
CA GLU A 226 6.02 -0.54 13.11
C GLU A 226 7.34 -1.00 12.48
N VAL A 227 8.21 -0.05 12.12
CA VAL A 227 9.56 -0.36 11.66
C VAL A 227 10.51 -0.38 12.85
N LYS A 228 11.09 -1.55 13.12
CA LYS A 228 11.94 -1.82 14.29
C LYS A 228 13.39 -1.45 14.06
N LYS A 229 13.83 -1.45 12.80
CA LYS A 229 15.21 -1.17 12.42
C LYS A 229 15.27 -0.72 10.97
N THR A 230 16.20 0.18 10.68
CA THR A 230 16.56 0.60 9.33
C THR A 230 18.07 0.60 9.16
N GLU A 231 18.51 0.27 7.95
CA GLU A 231 19.90 0.44 7.51
C GLU A 231 19.87 1.08 6.13
N GLU A 232 20.75 2.05 5.87
CA GLU A 232 20.89 2.68 4.56
C GLU A 232 22.35 2.70 4.17
N LYS A 233 22.62 2.39 2.90
CA LYS A 233 23.97 2.35 2.35
C LYS A 233 23.95 2.60 0.84
N PRO A 234 25.07 3.04 0.26
CA PRO A 234 25.24 3.01 -1.18
C PRO A 234 25.16 1.56 -1.71
N THR A 235 24.61 1.40 -2.91
CA THR A 235 24.71 0.14 -3.65
C THR A 235 26.11 -0.01 -4.25
N LYS A 236 26.45 -1.19 -4.78
CA LYS A 236 27.69 -1.39 -5.55
C LYS A 236 27.82 -0.41 -6.72
N LEU A 237 26.72 0.05 -7.30
CA LEU A 237 26.73 1.06 -8.36
C LEU A 237 27.04 2.44 -7.77
N GLY A 238 26.34 2.82 -6.69
CA GLY A 238 26.59 4.08 -5.99
C GLY A 238 28.04 4.20 -5.51
N GLU A 239 28.59 3.16 -4.88
CA GLU A 239 29.99 3.11 -4.42
C GLU A 239 30.97 3.40 -5.57
N LYS A 240 30.78 2.75 -6.73
CA LYS A 240 31.64 2.97 -7.91
C LYS A 240 31.57 4.40 -8.42
N LEU A 241 30.38 4.99 -8.48
CA LEU A 241 30.20 6.35 -8.97
C LEU A 241 30.82 7.39 -8.03
N TYR A 242 30.66 7.21 -6.71
CA TYR A 242 31.32 8.06 -5.72
C TYR A 242 32.85 8.01 -5.84
N GLN A 243 33.42 6.83 -6.06
CA GLN A 243 34.87 6.68 -6.27
C GLN A 243 35.35 7.43 -7.52
N VAL A 244 34.62 7.34 -8.64
CA VAL A 244 34.96 8.05 -9.89
C VAL A 244 34.89 9.56 -9.71
N ILE A 245 33.82 10.08 -9.08
CA ILE A 245 33.63 11.51 -8.85
C ILE A 245 34.74 12.07 -7.95
N ASN A 246 35.06 11.37 -6.86
CA ASN A 246 36.10 11.82 -5.94
C ASN A 246 37.51 11.72 -6.55
N ALA A 247 37.77 10.74 -7.41
CA ALA A 247 39.02 10.64 -8.15
C ALA A 247 39.21 11.77 -9.17
N GLN A 248 38.13 12.34 -9.70
CA GLN A 248 38.17 13.50 -10.60
C GLN A 248 38.33 14.84 -9.87
N LYS A 249 37.81 14.97 -8.64
CA LYS A 249 37.97 16.18 -7.81
C LYS A 249 39.36 16.32 -7.17
N GLY A 250 40.13 15.24 -7.14
CA GLY A 250 41.52 15.22 -6.64
C GLY A 250 42.59 15.49 -7.71
N LYS A 251 42.18 15.94 -8.91
CA LYS A 251 43.06 16.41 -9.99
C LYS A 251 42.78 17.88 -10.27
#